data_AF-A0A1I2HB30-F1
#
_entry.id   AF-A0A1I2HB30-F1
#
_cell.length_a   1.000
_cell.length_b   1.000
_cell.length_c   1.000
_cell.angle_alpha   90.00
_cell.angle_beta   90.00
_cell.angle_gamma   90.00
#
_symmetry.space_group_name_H-M   'P 1'
#
loop_
_entity.id
_entity.type
_entity.pdbx_description
1 polymer ?
#
loop_
_entity_poly.entity_id
_entity_poly.type
_entity_poly.pdbx_seq_one_letter_code
_entity_poly.pdbx_strand_id
1 'polypeptide(L)'
;MFKATLLGQWHSLPDAALEQALSVRIDFLQFCGLSLSYDIPDETTLCWFRNRLVANDRLDGLLAAINEQLQSHGLMVKGATGAVIDATLIESAARPKKTITLEVDAEGKAVQFEDGSQPGISCFDAQSADADAIWLKKGKKSQFGYRGYLVVDAQDGYDVRGVHTAPANQSEMMHFEAAIDGAHIEANRVYADKGSGSQRQSAASKKAKNQERNHESRIQE
;
A
#
# COMPACT_ATOMS: atom_id res chain seq x y z
N MET A 1 21.29 -3.71 -1.55
CA MET A 1 20.26 -3.05 -0.74
C MET A 1 18.85 -3.14 -1.34
N PHE A 2 18.57 -2.60 -2.53
CA PHE A 2 17.20 -2.63 -3.08
C PHE A 2 16.60 -4.05 -3.27
N LYS A 3 17.43 -5.02 -3.68
CA LYS A 3 17.00 -6.43 -3.74
C LYS A 3 16.59 -7.00 -2.38
N ALA A 4 17.26 -6.60 -1.30
CA ALA A 4 16.90 -7.02 0.05
C ALA A 4 15.54 -6.42 0.46
N THR A 5 15.30 -5.14 0.16
CA THR A 5 13.99 -4.52 0.42
C THR A 5 12.85 -5.17 -0.37
N LEU A 6 13.12 -5.65 -1.60
CA LEU A 6 12.14 -6.44 -2.37
C LEU A 6 11.82 -7.77 -1.70
N LEU A 7 12.83 -8.50 -1.23
CA LEU A 7 12.62 -9.75 -0.49
C LEU A 7 11.83 -9.52 0.80
N GLY A 8 12.12 -8.43 1.52
CA GLY A 8 11.35 -8.01 2.69
C GLY A 8 9.87 -7.84 2.35
N GLN A 9 9.59 -7.13 1.24
CA GLN A 9 8.21 -6.89 0.79
C GLN A 9 7.51 -8.15 0.30
N TRP A 10 8.17 -8.99 -0.51
CA TRP A 10 7.57 -10.21 -1.07
C TRP A 10 7.28 -11.28 -0.03
N HIS A 11 8.06 -11.31 1.06
CA HIS A 11 7.87 -12.24 2.16
C HIS A 11 7.17 -11.62 3.37
N SER A 12 6.71 -10.37 3.28
CA SER A 12 6.09 -9.62 4.38
C SER A 12 6.93 -9.64 5.67
N LEU A 13 8.24 -9.50 5.53
CA LEU A 13 9.19 -9.56 6.63
C LEU A 13 9.51 -8.14 7.15
N PRO A 14 9.42 -7.89 8.47
CA PRO A 14 9.96 -6.68 9.07
C PRO A 14 11.49 -6.66 8.95
N ASP A 15 12.11 -5.47 9.06
CA ASP A 15 13.55 -5.30 8.83
C ASP A 15 14.42 -6.20 9.73
N ALA A 16 14.03 -6.37 11.00
CA ALA A 16 14.69 -7.31 11.93
C ALA A 16 14.64 -8.78 11.44
N ALA A 17 13.51 -9.20 10.88
CA ALA A 17 13.36 -10.55 10.35
C ALA A 17 14.07 -10.70 8.99
N LEU A 18 14.16 -9.62 8.20
CA LEU A 18 14.90 -9.60 6.95
C LEU A 18 16.42 -9.74 7.19
N GLU A 19 16.96 -9.07 8.21
CA GLU A 19 18.36 -9.24 8.64
C GLU A 19 18.64 -10.71 9.00
N GLN A 20 17.79 -11.29 9.86
CA GLN A 20 17.92 -12.70 10.24
C GLN A 20 17.77 -13.64 9.04
N ALA A 21 16.87 -13.33 8.11
CA ALA A 21 16.72 -14.10 6.89
C ALA A 21 17.98 -14.01 6.03
N LEU A 22 18.57 -12.82 5.86
CA LEU A 22 19.80 -12.65 5.08
C LEU A 22 21.00 -13.38 5.71
N SER A 23 21.04 -13.57 7.04
CA SER A 23 22.13 -14.31 7.69
C SER A 23 21.98 -15.83 7.61
N VAL A 24 20.76 -16.35 7.53
CA VAL A 24 20.51 -17.80 7.56
C VAL A 24 20.20 -18.39 6.17
N ARG A 25 19.54 -17.62 5.30
CA ARG A 25 19.00 -18.10 4.03
C ARG A 25 19.92 -17.82 2.85
N ILE A 26 20.49 -18.89 2.29
CA ILE A 26 21.41 -18.82 1.13
C ILE A 26 20.70 -18.28 -0.11
N ASP A 27 19.42 -18.60 -0.29
CA ASP A 27 18.60 -18.09 -1.40
C ASP A 27 18.45 -16.56 -1.35
N PHE A 28 18.31 -15.99 -0.16
CA PHE A 28 18.23 -14.54 0.04
C PHE A 28 19.57 -13.84 -0.26
N LEU A 29 20.68 -14.43 0.21
CA LEU A 29 22.03 -13.96 -0.08
C LEU A 29 22.32 -13.97 -1.58
N GLN A 30 22.04 -15.10 -2.23
CA GLN A 30 22.29 -15.29 -3.67
C GLN A 30 21.47 -14.30 -4.50
N PHE A 31 20.19 -14.11 -4.18
CA PHE A 31 19.35 -13.12 -4.86
C PHE A 31 19.90 -11.69 -4.69
N CYS A 32 20.32 -11.33 -3.47
CA CYS A 32 20.91 -10.03 -3.19
C CYS A 32 22.31 -9.83 -3.79
N GLY A 33 22.95 -10.89 -4.29
CA GLY A 33 24.35 -10.86 -4.74
C GLY A 33 25.34 -10.70 -3.58
N LEU A 34 24.92 -11.05 -2.36
CA LEU A 34 25.77 -11.03 -1.17
C LEU A 34 26.48 -12.39 -1.03
N SER A 35 27.70 -12.38 -0.50
CA SER A 35 28.41 -13.61 -0.13
C SER A 35 28.43 -13.76 1.38
N LEU A 36 28.56 -14.99 1.87
CA LEU A 36 28.73 -15.33 3.30
C LEU A 36 29.92 -14.62 3.96
N SER A 37 30.86 -14.12 3.16
CA SER A 37 32.09 -13.46 3.62
C SER A 37 31.97 -11.95 3.79
N TYR A 38 30.88 -11.33 3.33
CA TYR A 38 30.67 -9.88 3.42
C TYR A 38 29.77 -9.52 4.61
N ASP A 39 29.92 -8.30 5.11
CA ASP A 39 28.99 -7.73 6.08
C ASP A 39 27.58 -7.65 5.50
N ILE A 40 26.66 -8.33 6.17
CA ILE A 40 25.23 -8.30 5.87
C ILE A 40 24.67 -7.01 6.48
N PRO A 41 23.79 -6.27 5.76
CA PRO A 41 23.19 -5.07 6.33
C PRO A 41 22.35 -5.40 7.55
N ASP A 42 22.55 -4.66 8.62
CA ASP A 42 21.76 -4.75 9.84
C ASP A 42 20.36 -4.13 9.65
N GLU A 43 19.46 -4.40 10.60
CA GLU A 43 18.10 -3.85 10.65
C GLU A 43 18.09 -2.33 10.46
N THR A 44 19.04 -1.63 11.11
CA THR A 44 19.06 -0.17 11.07
C THR A 44 19.44 0.36 9.70
N THR A 45 20.39 -0.27 9.00
CA THR A 45 20.77 0.08 7.63
C THR A 45 19.62 -0.19 6.66
N LEU A 46 18.91 -1.31 6.82
CA LEU A 46 17.72 -1.63 6.00
C LEU A 46 16.61 -0.59 6.19
N CYS A 47 16.31 -0.25 7.45
CA CYS A 47 15.32 0.76 7.80
C CYS A 47 15.69 2.15 7.23
N TRP A 48 16.94 2.57 7.41
CA TRP A 48 17.43 3.84 6.88
C TRP A 48 17.35 3.91 5.36
N PHE A 49 17.74 2.83 4.68
CA PHE A 49 17.66 2.75 3.22
C PHE A 49 16.22 2.86 2.73
N ARG A 50 15.27 2.14 3.34
CA ARG A 50 13.84 2.24 3.00
C ARG A 50 13.32 3.66 3.20
N ASN A 51 13.56 4.25 4.37
CA ASN A 51 13.10 5.61 4.68
C ASN A 51 13.69 6.63 3.71
N ARG A 52 14.94 6.43 3.27
CA ARG A 52 15.57 7.30 2.29
C ARG A 52 14.97 7.14 0.88
N LEU A 53 14.56 5.94 0.49
CA LEU A 53 13.84 5.74 -0.78
C LEU A 53 12.50 6.47 -0.79
N VAL A 54 11.75 6.40 0.31
CA VAL A 54 10.47 7.10 0.49
C VAL A 54 10.69 8.62 0.49
N ALA A 55 11.64 9.12 1.27
CA ALA A 55 11.90 10.56 1.39
C ALA A 55 12.38 11.21 0.08
N ASN A 56 12.94 10.44 -0.86
CA ASN A 56 13.42 10.94 -2.15
C ASN A 56 12.50 10.58 -3.32
N ASP A 57 11.33 10.01 -3.05
CA ASP A 57 10.34 9.62 -4.08
C ASP A 57 10.94 8.78 -5.22
N ARG A 58 11.80 7.81 -4.86
CA ARG A 58 12.55 6.98 -5.84
C ARG A 58 11.95 5.60 -6.04
N LEU A 59 10.98 5.20 -5.23
CA LEU A 59 10.38 3.87 -5.28
C LEU A 59 9.70 3.61 -6.63
N ASP A 60 8.91 4.57 -7.11
CA ASP A 60 8.17 4.44 -8.37
C ASP A 60 9.10 4.31 -9.57
N GLY A 61 10.16 5.14 -9.61
CA GLY A 61 11.17 5.06 -10.67
C GLY A 61 11.95 3.74 -10.67
N LEU A 62 12.27 3.20 -9.47
CA LEU A 62 12.94 1.90 -9.36
C LEU A 62 12.02 0.74 -9.75
N LEU A 63 10.75 0.80 -9.37
CA LEU A 63 9.75 -0.19 -9.74
C LEU A 63 9.53 -0.18 -11.27
N ALA A 64 9.44 1.00 -11.88
CA ALA A 64 9.34 1.16 -13.32
C ALA A 64 10.55 0.54 -14.04
N ALA A 65 11.78 0.76 -13.54
CA ALA A 65 12.99 0.18 -14.10
C ALA A 65 13.02 -1.35 -13.99
N ILE A 66 12.54 -1.93 -12.87
CA ILE A 66 12.41 -3.38 -12.75
C ILE A 66 11.38 -3.92 -13.75
N ASN A 67 10.24 -3.26 -13.86
CA ASN A 67 9.21 -3.65 -14.81
C ASN A 67 9.73 -3.58 -16.27
N GLU A 68 10.54 -2.57 -16.61
CA GLU A 68 11.20 -2.51 -17.92
C GLU A 68 12.17 -3.68 -18.14
N GLN A 69 12.97 -4.04 -17.12
CA GLN A 69 13.87 -5.19 -17.19
C GLN A 69 13.09 -6.50 -17.35
N LEU A 70 12.05 -6.73 -16.56
CA LEU A 70 11.19 -7.91 -16.68
C LEU A 70 10.56 -8.00 -18.08
N GLN A 71 10.11 -6.88 -18.62
CA GLN A 71 9.60 -6.82 -20.00
C GLN A 71 10.67 -7.14 -21.04
N SER A 72 11.91 -6.65 -20.87
CA SER A 72 13.01 -6.94 -21.78
C SER A 72 13.39 -8.43 -21.80
N HIS A 73 13.18 -9.11 -20.67
CA HIS A 73 13.40 -10.55 -20.53
C HIS A 73 12.18 -11.40 -20.96
N GLY A 74 11.13 -10.78 -21.49
CA GLY A 74 9.92 -11.49 -21.95
C GLY A 74 9.07 -12.05 -20.81
N LEU A 75 9.32 -11.59 -19.58
CA LEU A 75 8.53 -11.95 -18.39
C LEU A 75 7.30 -11.05 -18.21
N MET A 76 7.13 -10.04 -19.08
CA MET A 76 5.95 -9.17 -19.15
C MET A 76 5.51 -8.99 -20.59
N VAL A 77 4.20 -8.98 -20.83
CA VAL A 77 3.64 -8.72 -22.17
C VAL A 77 3.61 -7.23 -22.50
N LYS A 78 3.93 -6.90 -23.76
CA LYS A 78 3.74 -5.56 -24.34
C LYS A 78 2.28 -5.40 -24.77
N GLY A 79 1.61 -4.34 -24.29
CA GLY A 79 0.26 -4.00 -24.75
C GLY A 79 -0.87 -4.68 -23.98
N ALA A 80 -0.77 -4.68 -22.66
CA ALA A 80 -1.84 -5.05 -21.72
C ALA A 80 -3.21 -4.55 -22.18
N THR A 81 -4.07 -5.43 -22.69
CA THR A 81 -5.39 -5.03 -23.23
C THR A 81 -6.41 -4.79 -22.10
N GLY A 82 -6.07 -5.15 -20.86
CA GLY A 82 -6.89 -4.85 -19.71
C GLY A 82 -6.12 -4.72 -18.40
N ALA A 83 -6.72 -4.01 -17.45
CA ALA A 83 -6.22 -3.85 -16.09
C ALA A 83 -7.15 -4.54 -15.10
N VAL A 84 -6.62 -5.26 -14.12
CA VAL A 84 -7.38 -5.78 -12.99
C VAL A 84 -7.05 -4.93 -11.78
N ILE A 85 -8.07 -4.42 -11.10
CA ILE A 85 -7.92 -3.61 -9.90
C ILE A 85 -8.51 -4.38 -8.73
N ASP A 86 -7.69 -4.64 -7.73
CA ASP A 86 -8.11 -5.23 -6.47
C ASP A 86 -7.91 -4.25 -5.32
N ALA A 87 -8.94 -4.11 -4.49
CA ALA A 87 -8.93 -3.23 -3.32
C ALA A 87 -8.81 -4.08 -2.05
N THR A 88 -7.63 -4.06 -1.44
CA THR A 88 -7.32 -4.79 -0.21
C THR A 88 -7.24 -3.85 0.98
N LEU A 89 -7.68 -4.34 2.14
CA LEU A 89 -7.61 -3.61 3.40
C LEU A 89 -6.33 -4.00 4.12
N ILE A 90 -5.45 -3.02 4.33
CA ILE A 90 -4.14 -3.17 4.94
C ILE A 90 -4.23 -2.64 6.37
N GLU A 91 -3.96 -3.49 7.36
CA GLU A 91 -3.93 -3.06 8.75
C GLU A 91 -2.65 -2.32 9.09
N SER A 92 -2.79 -1.18 9.77
CA SER A 92 -1.65 -0.44 10.32
C SER A 92 -1.12 -1.14 11.57
N ALA A 93 0.21 -1.23 11.65
CA ALA A 93 0.93 -1.75 12.82
C ALA A 93 0.92 -0.76 13.99
N ALA A 94 0.79 0.54 13.72
CA ALA A 94 0.91 1.62 14.70
C ALA A 94 -0.46 2.08 15.24
N ARG A 95 -1.29 1.15 15.73
CA ARG A 95 -2.65 1.49 16.21
C ARG A 95 -2.62 2.56 17.32
N PRO A 96 -3.55 3.54 17.30
CA PRO A 96 -3.61 4.58 18.32
C PRO A 96 -3.89 3.94 19.68
N LYS A 97 -3.13 4.36 20.69
CA LYS A 97 -3.31 3.90 22.07
C LYS A 97 -4.36 4.75 22.74
N LYS A 98 -5.44 4.12 23.22
CA LYS A 98 -6.46 4.76 24.04
C LYS A 98 -6.07 4.61 25.51
N THR A 99 -5.65 5.70 26.15
CA THR A 99 -5.41 5.72 27.59
C THR A 99 -6.62 6.35 28.27
N ILE A 100 -7.31 5.55 29.09
CA ILE A 100 -8.43 6.02 29.91
C ILE A 100 -7.86 6.33 31.29
N THR A 101 -7.82 7.60 31.65
CA THR A 101 -7.38 8.03 32.98
C THR A 101 -8.63 8.13 33.86
N LEU A 102 -8.64 7.35 34.94
CA LEU A 102 -9.67 7.43 35.97
C LEU A 102 -9.13 8.31 37.09
N GLU A 103 -9.78 9.43 37.36
CA GLU A 103 -9.46 10.22 38.55
C GLU A 103 -9.83 9.40 39.80
N VAL A 104 -8.84 9.16 40.67
CA VAL A 104 -8.99 8.42 41.93
C VAL A 104 -8.57 9.31 43.10
N ASP A 105 -9.23 9.13 44.25
CA ASP A 105 -8.89 9.80 45.50
C ASP A 105 -7.59 9.24 46.13
N ALA A 106 -7.14 9.83 47.25
CA ALA A 106 -5.91 9.44 47.94
C ALA A 106 -5.94 7.99 48.48
N GLU A 107 -7.13 7.41 48.59
CA GLU A 107 -7.39 6.03 49.01
C GLU A 107 -7.59 5.05 47.83
N GLY A 108 -7.47 5.52 46.58
CA GLY A 108 -7.54 4.70 45.37
C GLY A 108 -8.96 4.33 44.93
N LYS A 109 -10.00 5.00 45.43
CA LYS A 109 -11.38 4.87 44.98
C LYS A 109 -11.68 5.93 43.91
N ALA A 110 -12.55 5.56 42.95
CA ALA A 110 -12.99 6.49 41.91
C ALA A 110 -13.77 7.64 42.56
N VAL A 111 -13.42 8.89 42.22
CA VAL A 111 -14.10 10.07 42.76
C VAL A 111 -15.56 10.05 42.30
N GLN A 112 -16.48 9.85 43.25
CA GLN A 112 -17.91 10.03 43.00
C GLN A 112 -18.27 11.48 43.31
N PHE A 113 -18.70 12.23 42.31
CA PHE A 113 -19.21 13.58 42.55
C PHE A 113 -20.64 13.47 43.12
N GLU A 114 -20.91 14.11 44.26
CA GLU A 114 -22.21 14.05 44.96
C GLU A 114 -23.39 14.59 44.14
N ASP A 115 -23.13 15.29 43.03
CA ASP A 115 -24.12 15.89 42.14
C ASP A 115 -24.59 14.94 41.01
N GLY A 116 -24.28 13.64 41.10
CA GLY A 116 -24.68 12.64 40.09
C GLY A 116 -23.92 12.73 38.76
N SER A 117 -22.90 13.58 38.66
CA SER A 117 -21.98 13.62 37.52
C SER A 117 -21.02 12.42 37.56
N GLN A 118 -20.83 11.77 36.41
CA GLN A 118 -19.93 10.62 36.29
C GLN A 118 -18.51 11.00 36.71
N PRO A 119 -17.72 10.08 37.32
CA PRO A 119 -16.29 10.29 37.57
C PRO A 119 -15.62 10.83 36.30
N GLY A 120 -14.68 11.76 36.44
CA GLY A 120 -13.97 12.41 35.34
C GLY A 120 -13.15 11.41 34.52
N ILE A 121 -13.81 10.64 33.66
CA ILE A 121 -13.18 9.74 32.70
C ILE A 121 -12.61 10.63 31.60
N SER A 122 -11.36 11.06 31.75
CA SER A 122 -10.63 11.71 30.67
C SER A 122 -10.03 10.63 29.79
N CYS A 123 -10.47 10.61 28.54
CA CYS A 123 -9.96 9.70 27.53
C CYS A 123 -8.99 10.45 26.64
N PHE A 124 -7.73 10.03 26.64
CA PHE A 124 -6.71 10.54 25.72
C PHE A 124 -6.42 9.49 24.66
N ASP A 125 -6.73 9.81 23.41
CA ASP A 125 -6.29 9.02 22.26
C ASP A 125 -4.92 9.53 21.84
N ALA A 126 -3.87 8.74 22.09
CA ALA A 126 -2.55 9.05 21.57
C ALA A 126 -2.58 8.96 20.04
N GLN A 127 -2.10 10.01 19.36
CA GLN A 127 -2.01 10.02 17.90
C GLN A 127 -1.14 8.84 17.42
N SER A 128 -1.65 8.12 16.43
CA SER A 128 -0.95 7.05 15.74
C SER A 128 0.29 7.60 15.03
N ALA A 129 1.36 6.79 14.94
CA ALA A 129 2.52 7.14 14.11
C ALA A 129 2.17 7.15 12.61
N ASP A 130 1.15 6.37 12.23
CA ASP A 130 0.53 6.39 10.92
C ASP A 130 -0.59 7.45 10.91
N ALA A 131 -0.29 8.66 10.42
CA ALA A 131 -1.21 9.80 10.42
C ALA A 131 -2.39 9.63 9.44
N ASP A 132 -2.15 8.96 8.32
CA ASP A 132 -3.13 8.78 7.24
C ASP A 132 -4.00 7.52 7.44
N ALA A 133 -3.67 6.67 8.42
CA ALA A 133 -4.46 5.50 8.78
C ALA A 133 -5.73 5.91 9.55
N ILE A 134 -6.87 5.35 9.17
CA ILE A 134 -8.16 5.65 9.80
C ILE A 134 -8.91 4.35 10.15
N TRP A 135 -9.76 4.40 11.17
CA TRP A 135 -10.65 3.30 11.53
C TRP A 135 -11.74 3.07 10.49
N LEU A 136 -11.87 1.84 10.02
CA LEU A 136 -12.99 1.33 9.25
C LEU A 136 -13.72 0.25 10.05
N LYS A 137 -15.05 0.35 10.16
CA LYS A 137 -15.90 -0.69 10.74
C LYS A 137 -16.61 -1.46 9.63
N LYS A 138 -16.28 -2.74 9.46
CA LYS A 138 -16.95 -3.65 8.50
C LYS A 138 -17.70 -4.73 9.28
N GLY A 139 -19.01 -4.59 9.39
CA GLY A 139 -19.86 -5.45 10.22
C GLY A 139 -19.52 -5.36 11.70
N LYS A 140 -19.13 -6.48 12.31
CA LYS A 140 -18.74 -6.58 13.74
C LYS A 140 -17.24 -6.32 13.99
N LYS A 141 -16.43 -6.18 12.94
CA LYS A 141 -14.97 -5.99 13.04
C LYS A 141 -14.60 -4.53 12.75
N SER A 142 -13.72 -3.97 13.57
CA SER A 142 -13.09 -2.66 13.36
C SER A 142 -11.63 -2.88 12.99
N GLN A 143 -11.19 -2.28 11.90
CA GLN A 143 -9.82 -2.37 11.40
C GLN A 143 -9.27 -0.96 11.23
N PHE A 144 -8.05 -0.72 11.73
CA PHE A 144 -7.35 0.55 11.61
C PHE A 144 -6.28 0.41 10.53
N GLY A 145 -6.28 1.28 9.52
CA GLY A 145 -5.28 1.22 8.46
C GLY A 145 -5.72 1.87 7.15
N TYR A 146 -5.37 1.21 6.05
CA TYR A 146 -5.43 1.73 4.69
C TYR A 146 -6.21 0.81 3.75
N ARG A 147 -6.68 1.36 2.64
CA ARG A 147 -7.09 0.62 1.46
C ARG A 147 -5.98 0.71 0.42
N GLY A 148 -5.44 -0.42 0.00
CA GLY A 148 -4.50 -0.54 -1.11
C GLY A 148 -5.24 -0.98 -2.38
N TYR A 149 -5.04 -0.25 -3.47
CA TYR A 149 -5.52 -0.59 -4.80
C TYR A 149 -4.32 -1.07 -5.60
N LEU A 150 -4.31 -2.36 -5.91
CA LEU A 150 -3.29 -2.95 -6.77
C LEU A 150 -3.84 -3.03 -8.19
N VAL A 151 -3.12 -2.44 -9.13
CA VAL A 151 -3.45 -2.52 -10.55
C VAL A 151 -2.48 -3.49 -11.21
N VAL A 152 -3.02 -4.59 -11.73
CA VAL A 152 -2.25 -5.61 -12.45
C VAL A 152 -2.70 -5.75 -13.90
N ASP A 153 -1.83 -6.27 -14.75
CA ASP A 153 -2.20 -6.64 -16.12
C ASP A 153 -3.15 -7.84 -16.13
N ALA A 154 -4.21 -7.76 -16.94
CA ALA A 154 -5.23 -8.80 -17.07
C ALA A 154 -4.78 -10.03 -17.88
N GLN A 155 -3.72 -9.93 -18.69
CA GLN A 155 -3.27 -11.07 -19.50
C GLN A 155 -2.48 -12.09 -18.68
N ASP A 156 -1.46 -11.63 -17.94
CA ASP A 156 -0.56 -12.54 -17.21
C ASP A 156 -0.79 -12.52 -15.69
N GLY A 157 -1.40 -11.47 -15.13
CA GLY A 157 -1.75 -11.39 -13.70
C GLY A 157 -0.56 -11.27 -12.73
N TYR A 158 0.68 -11.39 -13.22
CA TYR A 158 1.90 -11.30 -12.40
C TYR A 158 2.40 -9.87 -12.20
N ASP A 159 2.02 -8.94 -13.09
CA ASP A 159 2.65 -7.64 -13.18
C ASP A 159 1.88 -6.56 -12.43
N VAL A 160 2.43 -6.07 -11.31
CA VAL A 160 1.92 -4.88 -10.63
C VAL A 160 2.41 -3.65 -11.38
N ARG A 161 1.46 -2.93 -11.99
CA ARG A 161 1.69 -1.72 -12.80
C ARG A 161 1.54 -0.44 -11.99
N GLY A 162 0.71 -0.48 -10.96
CA GLY A 162 0.51 0.65 -10.06
C GLY A 162 -0.03 0.20 -8.73
N VAL A 163 0.33 0.95 -7.69
CA VAL A 163 -0.20 0.81 -6.35
C VAL A 163 -0.70 2.18 -5.92
N HIS A 164 -1.95 2.24 -5.50
CA HIS A 164 -2.53 3.43 -4.90
C HIS A 164 -2.97 3.11 -3.49
N THR A 165 -2.74 4.01 -2.55
CA THR A 165 -3.14 3.82 -1.15
C THR A 165 -4.03 4.96 -0.69
N ALA A 166 -5.06 4.64 0.08
CA ALA A 166 -6.00 5.60 0.64
C ALA A 166 -6.37 5.23 2.07
N PRO A 167 -6.92 6.17 2.86
CA PRO A 167 -7.42 5.86 4.19
C PRO A 167 -8.55 4.81 4.15
N ALA A 168 -8.58 3.90 5.13
CA ALA A 168 -9.48 2.74 5.09
C ALA A 168 -10.97 3.08 5.08
N ASN A 169 -11.38 4.24 5.63
CA ASN A 169 -12.78 4.65 5.70
C ASN A 169 -13.33 5.20 4.38
N GLN A 170 -12.47 5.47 3.39
CA GLN A 170 -12.88 6.06 2.13
C GLN A 170 -13.42 5.01 1.15
N SER A 171 -14.45 5.38 0.40
CA SER A 171 -15.07 4.50 -0.61
C SER A 171 -14.09 4.14 -1.73
N GLU A 172 -14.14 2.89 -2.18
CA GLU A 172 -13.34 2.36 -3.29
C GLU A 172 -13.52 3.18 -4.57
N MET A 173 -14.72 3.72 -4.76
CA MET A 173 -15.10 4.49 -5.94
C MET A 173 -14.30 5.80 -6.07
N MET A 174 -13.89 6.42 -4.97
CA MET A 174 -13.17 7.71 -5.04
C MET A 174 -11.74 7.56 -5.57
N HIS A 175 -11.18 6.36 -5.46
CA HIS A 175 -9.77 6.08 -5.69
C HIS A 175 -9.52 5.25 -6.94
N PHE A 176 -10.59 4.81 -7.60
CA PHE A 176 -10.52 3.93 -8.76
C PHE A 176 -9.85 4.59 -9.97
N GLU A 177 -10.21 5.84 -10.30
CA GLU A 177 -9.59 6.57 -11.41
C GLU A 177 -8.12 6.91 -11.11
N ALA A 178 -7.82 7.33 -9.88
CA ALA A 178 -6.45 7.63 -9.45
C ALA A 178 -5.53 6.40 -9.52
N ALA A 179 -6.03 5.22 -9.13
CA ALA A 179 -5.27 3.98 -9.22
C ALA A 179 -4.94 3.61 -10.67
N ILE A 180 -5.89 3.80 -11.60
CA ILE A 180 -5.68 3.53 -13.03
C ILE A 180 -4.66 4.48 -13.64
N ASP A 181 -4.77 5.76 -13.33
CA ASP A 181 -3.91 6.78 -13.93
C ASP A 181 -2.48 6.66 -13.40
N GLY A 182 -2.30 6.34 -12.12
CA GLY A 182 -0.98 6.06 -11.54
C GLY A 182 -0.33 4.77 -12.05
N ALA A 183 -1.10 3.83 -12.60
CA ALA A 183 -0.57 2.57 -13.14
C ALA A 183 -0.03 2.68 -14.57
N HIS A 184 -0.19 3.84 -15.23
CA HIS A 184 0.25 4.09 -16.61
C HIS A 184 -0.14 2.98 -17.63
N ILE A 185 -1.26 2.30 -17.41
CA ILE A 185 -1.76 1.28 -18.33
C ILE A 185 -2.67 1.93 -19.37
N GLU A 186 -2.38 1.68 -20.64
CA GLU A 186 -3.28 1.94 -21.76
C GLU A 186 -4.33 0.82 -21.90
N ALA A 187 -5.06 0.54 -20.81
CA ALA A 187 -6.03 -0.55 -20.77
C ALA A 187 -7.33 -0.15 -21.49
N ASN A 188 -7.79 -1.01 -22.41
CA ASN A 188 -9.09 -0.86 -23.06
C ASN A 188 -10.23 -1.47 -22.21
N ARG A 189 -9.92 -2.39 -21.29
CA ARG A 189 -10.88 -2.99 -20.33
C ARG A 189 -10.35 -2.96 -18.91
N VAL A 190 -11.22 -2.68 -17.95
CA VAL A 190 -10.89 -2.74 -16.52
C VAL A 190 -11.77 -3.77 -15.82
N TYR A 191 -11.14 -4.73 -15.15
CA TYR A 191 -11.78 -5.71 -14.29
C TYR A 191 -11.66 -5.26 -12.84
N ALA A 192 -12.74 -5.31 -12.09
CA ALA A 192 -12.79 -4.93 -10.68
C ALA A 192 -13.79 -5.82 -9.95
N ASP A 193 -14.08 -5.53 -8.68
CA ASP A 193 -15.16 -6.16 -7.94
C ASP A 193 -16.55 -5.63 -8.38
N LYS A 194 -17.64 -6.21 -7.87
CA LYS A 194 -19.02 -5.78 -8.22
C LYS A 194 -19.38 -4.43 -7.59
N GLY A 195 -18.78 -4.07 -6.47
CA GLY A 195 -18.98 -2.77 -5.80
C GLY A 195 -18.51 -1.58 -6.64
N SER A 196 -17.55 -1.80 -7.54
CA SER A 196 -16.98 -0.80 -8.45
C SER A 196 -17.76 -0.61 -9.76
N GLY A 197 -18.95 -1.23 -9.88
CA GLY A 197 -19.68 -1.40 -11.15
C GLY A 197 -20.01 -0.13 -11.93
N SER A 198 -20.24 1.02 -11.27
CA SER A 198 -20.60 2.26 -11.98
C SER A 198 -19.41 2.98 -12.62
N GLN A 199 -18.17 2.78 -12.13
CA GLN A 199 -16.94 3.36 -12.69
C GLN A 199 -16.21 2.44 -13.66
N ARG A 200 -16.47 1.12 -13.62
CA ARG A 200 -16.01 0.17 -14.64
C ARG A 200 -16.32 0.65 -16.06
N GLN A 201 -17.52 1.20 -16.26
CA GLN A 201 -17.94 1.75 -17.55
C GLN A 201 -17.34 3.15 -17.81
N SER A 202 -17.28 4.05 -16.82
CA SER A 202 -16.84 5.43 -17.08
C SER A 202 -15.35 5.54 -17.38
N ALA A 203 -14.48 4.82 -16.68
CA ALA A 203 -13.04 4.87 -16.90
C ALA A 203 -12.64 4.24 -18.24
N ALA A 204 -13.22 3.08 -18.59
CA ALA A 204 -13.04 2.44 -19.88
C ALA A 204 -13.59 3.29 -21.04
N SER A 205 -14.78 3.90 -20.87
CA SER A 205 -15.41 4.73 -21.92
C SER A 205 -14.72 6.09 -22.12
N LYS A 206 -14.15 6.69 -21.06
CA LYS A 206 -13.40 7.95 -21.16
C LYS A 206 -12.06 7.76 -21.89
N LYS A 207 -11.33 6.67 -21.62
CA LYS A 207 -10.06 6.36 -22.30
C LYS A 207 -10.27 5.96 -23.77
N ALA A 208 -11.28 5.15 -24.08
CA ALA A 208 -11.64 4.82 -25.47
C ALA A 208 -11.99 6.08 -26.30
N LYS A 209 -12.78 7.01 -25.74
CA LYS A 209 -13.13 8.28 -26.40
C LYS A 209 -11.96 9.27 -26.56
N ASN A 210 -10.92 9.18 -25.73
CA ASN A 210 -9.70 9.98 -25.90
C ASN A 210 -8.76 9.36 -26.94
N GLN A 211 -8.73 8.03 -27.07
CA GLN A 211 -7.99 7.35 -28.14
C GLN A 211 -8.56 7.64 -29.52
N GLU A 212 -9.89 7.59 -29.69
CA GLU A 212 -10.55 7.97 -30.95
C GLU A 212 -10.23 9.41 -31.35
N ARG A 213 -10.27 10.35 -30.38
CA ARG A 213 -9.95 11.77 -30.62
C ARG A 213 -8.49 12.01 -31.00
N ASN A 214 -7.55 11.34 -30.31
CA ASN A 214 -6.11 11.47 -30.58
C ASN A 214 -5.69 10.80 -31.89
N HIS A 215 -6.43 9.77 -32.33
CA HIS A 215 -6.22 9.14 -33.63
C HIS A 215 -6.75 10.02 -34.77
N GLU A 216 -7.94 10.60 -34.61
CA GLU A 216 -8.53 11.53 -35.59
C GLU A 216 -7.70 12.81 -35.77
N SER A 217 -7.14 13.37 -34.69
CA SER A 217 -6.28 14.55 -34.77
C SER A 217 -4.91 14.28 -35.42
N ARG A 218 -4.43 13.03 -35.40
CA ARG A 218 -3.15 12.63 -36.00
C ARG A 218 -3.26 12.25 -37.48
N ILE A 219 -4.48 12.13 -38.00
CA ILE A 219 -4.76 11.90 -39.43
C ILE A 219 -4.95 13.24 -40.19
N GLN A 220 -5.04 14.36 -39.46
CA GLN A 220 -5.29 15.69 -40.02
C GLN A 220 -4.05 16.62 -40.05
N GLU A 221 -2.86 16.12 -39.68
CA GLU A 221 -1.54 16.75 -39.92
C GLU A 221 -0.75 15.96 -40.97
#